data_AF-A0A4Q5VHR9-F1
#
_entry.id   AF-A0A4Q5VHR9-F1
#
_cell.length_a   1.000
_cell.length_b   1.000
_cell.length_c   1.000
_cell.angle_alpha   90.00
_cell.angle_beta   90.00
_cell.angle_gamma   90.00
#
_symmetry.space_group_name_H-M   'P 1'
#
loop_
_entity.id
_entity.type
_entity.pdbx_description
1 polymer ?
#
loop_
_entity_poly.entity_id
_entity_poly.type
_entity_poly.pdbx_seq_one_letter_code
_entity_poly.pdbx_strand_id
1 'polypeptide(L)'
;LGKVFYTYIKLNAGDEFKFVKTPGDWGSAYGNSGASGSGFNTGFNQGGNFQVSTPGVYRLTIDLENNKAYVQQKQVGLVGSLQTPGQWDPSAPLYGGMAGRNRFIVIAPMSATDIFKFHDGPAWDNSAPDKARWWGKGSATGTLDTDGNGDNITNTTGATRVRAIWDATDPQQVKYDMSAAAQMRVVGDGMQGVNAWDPGASPQMTYMGNGKWQITLTLVANKEIKFLAGDAWGAFDYEDAATGATTVGSPRAIRWDGSSNFKTPATTGSYTITLDEHNQTVTIN
;
A
#
# COMPACT_ATOMS: atom_id res chain seq x y z
N LEU A 1 -17.10 -20.64 -6.29
CA LEU A 1 -16.32 -19.49 -5.77
C LEU A 1 -17.12 -18.17 -5.66
N GLY A 2 -18.28 -18.00 -6.32
CA GLY A 2 -19.03 -16.72 -6.33
C GLY A 2 -19.79 -16.31 -5.05
N LYS A 3 -19.38 -16.77 -3.86
CA LYS A 3 -20.02 -16.42 -2.58
C LYS A 3 -19.03 -16.01 -1.48
N VAL A 4 -17.74 -15.94 -1.81
CA VAL A 4 -16.69 -15.49 -0.90
C VAL A 4 -16.20 -14.11 -1.36
N PHE A 5 -16.23 -13.14 -0.46
CA PHE A 5 -15.76 -11.78 -0.71
C PHE A 5 -14.73 -11.41 0.33
N TYR A 6 -13.73 -10.62 -0.05
CA TYR A 6 -12.74 -10.11 0.90
C TYR A 6 -12.28 -8.70 0.56
N THR A 7 -11.76 -8.00 1.57
CA THR A 7 -11.08 -6.72 1.43
C THR A 7 -9.92 -6.64 2.41
N TYR A 8 -8.88 -5.89 2.06
CA TYR A 8 -7.82 -5.48 2.95
C TYR A 8 -8.05 -4.05 3.40
N ILE A 9 -8.10 -3.86 4.72
CA ILE A 9 -8.35 -2.56 5.35
C ILE A 9 -7.49 -2.37 6.59
N LYS A 10 -7.06 -1.14 6.85
CA LYS A 10 -6.42 -0.77 8.12
C LYS A 10 -7.49 -0.45 9.15
N LEU A 11 -7.40 -1.09 10.31
CA LEU A 11 -8.30 -0.87 11.45
C LEU A 11 -7.46 -0.47 12.67
N ASN A 12 -8.05 0.33 13.55
CA ASN A 12 -7.54 0.65 14.87
C ASN A 12 -8.12 -0.30 15.92
N ALA A 13 -7.47 -0.39 17.08
CA ALA A 13 -8.04 -1.13 18.20
C ALA A 13 -9.40 -0.52 18.61
N GLY A 14 -10.40 -1.40 18.79
CA GLY A 14 -11.76 -1.02 19.14
C GLY A 14 -12.65 -0.71 17.93
N ASP A 15 -12.10 -0.60 16.72
CA ASP A 15 -12.91 -0.41 15.52
C ASP A 15 -13.92 -1.56 15.36
N GLU A 16 -15.16 -1.17 15.10
CA GLU A 16 -16.29 -2.07 14.89
C GLU A 16 -16.77 -2.04 13.44
N PHE A 17 -17.25 -3.17 12.94
CA PHE A 17 -17.77 -3.25 11.58
C PHE A 17 -18.81 -4.37 11.40
N LYS A 18 -19.54 -4.28 10.28
CA LYS A 18 -20.35 -5.35 9.70
C LYS A 18 -20.10 -5.41 8.20
N PHE A 19 -20.41 -6.55 7.58
CA PHE A 19 -20.46 -6.63 6.12
C PHE A 19 -21.85 -6.24 5.65
N VAL A 20 -21.95 -5.36 4.67
CA VAL A 20 -23.22 -4.93 4.07
C VAL A 20 -23.15 -5.13 2.57
N LYS A 21 -24.29 -5.49 1.95
CA LYS A 21 -24.37 -5.64 0.49
C LYS A 21 -24.21 -4.29 -0.20
N THR A 22 -24.88 -3.27 0.35
CA THR A 22 -24.88 -1.91 -0.17
C THR A 22 -24.35 -0.96 0.91
N PRO A 23 -23.41 -0.06 0.59
CA PRO A 23 -22.96 0.95 1.54
C PRO A 23 -24.14 1.72 2.16
N GLY A 24 -24.19 1.79 3.49
CA GLY A 24 -25.25 2.46 4.24
C GLY A 24 -26.52 1.64 4.49
N ASP A 25 -26.67 0.46 3.88
CA ASP A 25 -27.82 -0.42 4.10
C ASP A 25 -27.56 -1.39 5.28
N TRP A 26 -28.02 -1.00 6.46
CA TRP A 26 -27.95 -1.84 7.65
C TRP A 26 -28.98 -2.98 7.66
N GLY A 27 -30.00 -2.91 6.79
CA GLY A 27 -31.01 -3.95 6.61
C GLY A 27 -30.56 -5.12 5.73
N SER A 28 -29.29 -5.13 5.32
CA SER A 28 -28.63 -6.29 4.69
C SER A 28 -27.34 -6.69 5.40
N ALA A 29 -27.18 -6.30 6.67
CA ALA A 29 -25.93 -6.46 7.39
C ALA A 29 -25.71 -7.90 7.89
N TYR A 30 -24.49 -8.39 7.72
CA TYR A 30 -23.99 -9.63 8.28
C TYR A 30 -23.09 -9.29 9.46
N GLY A 31 -23.53 -9.67 10.67
CA GLY A 31 -22.86 -9.40 11.93
C GLY A 31 -22.24 -10.64 12.58
N ASN A 32 -21.57 -10.42 13.70
CA ASN A 32 -20.94 -11.45 14.51
C ASN A 32 -22.00 -12.21 15.34
N SER A 33 -22.14 -13.51 15.08
CA SER A 33 -23.04 -14.42 15.81
C SER A 33 -22.27 -15.46 16.64
N GLY A 34 -21.04 -15.13 17.06
CA GLY A 34 -20.19 -15.95 17.90
C GLY A 34 -19.03 -16.62 17.15
N ALA A 35 -17.98 -16.92 17.90
CA ALA A 35 -16.80 -17.60 17.37
C ALA A 35 -17.13 -19.02 16.88
N SER A 36 -16.47 -19.46 15.81
CA SER A 36 -16.63 -20.80 15.26
C SER A 36 -15.40 -21.20 14.45
N GLY A 37 -14.60 -22.10 15.01
CA GLY A 37 -13.32 -22.51 14.44
C GLY A 37 -12.35 -21.33 14.32
N SER A 38 -11.73 -21.18 13.14
CA SER A 38 -10.81 -20.07 12.82
C SER A 38 -11.51 -18.73 12.51
N GLY A 39 -12.84 -18.67 12.57
CA GLY A 39 -13.61 -17.47 12.24
C GLY A 39 -14.85 -17.31 13.11
N PHE A 40 -15.89 -16.74 12.53
CA PHE A 40 -17.14 -16.39 13.19
C PHE A 40 -18.33 -16.93 12.40
N ASN A 41 -19.38 -17.31 13.11
CA ASN A 41 -20.68 -17.48 12.49
C ASN A 41 -21.24 -16.09 12.16
N THR A 42 -21.91 -15.97 11.03
CA THR A 42 -22.63 -14.77 10.61
C THR A 42 -23.96 -15.15 9.96
N GLY A 43 -24.73 -14.19 9.50
CA GLY A 43 -25.99 -14.44 8.80
C GLY A 43 -26.66 -13.14 8.37
N PHE A 44 -27.52 -13.24 7.37
CA PHE A 44 -28.26 -12.09 6.85
C PHE A 44 -29.13 -11.48 7.96
N ASN A 45 -28.90 -10.21 8.29
CA ASN A 45 -29.56 -9.48 9.37
C ASN A 45 -29.46 -10.13 10.75
N GLN A 46 -28.33 -10.79 11.02
CA GLN A 46 -28.07 -11.44 12.29
C GLN A 46 -26.76 -10.94 12.91
N GLY A 47 -26.65 -11.09 14.24
CA GLY A 47 -25.42 -10.83 14.97
C GLY A 47 -25.13 -9.36 15.31
N GLY A 48 -24.20 -9.18 16.25
CA GLY A 48 -23.65 -7.89 16.66
C GLY A 48 -22.55 -7.40 15.72
N ASN A 49 -21.81 -6.38 16.13
CA ASN A 49 -20.64 -5.91 15.37
C ASN A 49 -19.47 -6.90 15.51
N PHE A 50 -18.66 -7.00 14.47
CA PHE A 50 -17.28 -7.49 14.62
C PHE A 50 -16.45 -6.37 15.25
N GLN A 51 -15.44 -6.73 16.02
CA GLN A 51 -14.50 -5.77 16.61
C GLN A 51 -13.08 -6.34 16.55
N VAL A 52 -12.08 -5.48 16.32
CA VAL A 52 -10.67 -5.84 16.43
C VAL A 52 -10.04 -5.25 17.71
N SER A 53 -9.14 -6.00 18.34
CA SER A 53 -8.49 -5.58 19.60
C SER A 53 -7.13 -4.91 19.40
N THR A 54 -6.51 -5.07 18.22
CA THR A 54 -5.20 -4.51 17.90
C THR A 54 -5.27 -3.67 16.62
N PRO A 55 -4.46 -2.61 16.50
CA PRO A 55 -4.36 -1.89 15.25
C PRO A 55 -3.58 -2.72 14.23
N GLY A 56 -3.94 -2.63 12.96
CA GLY A 56 -3.25 -3.34 11.90
C GLY A 56 -3.97 -3.34 10.57
N VAL A 57 -3.34 -3.99 9.59
CA VAL A 57 -3.99 -4.32 8.32
C VAL A 57 -4.66 -5.68 8.45
N TYR A 58 -5.93 -5.72 8.11
CA TYR A 58 -6.76 -6.91 8.17
C TYR A 58 -7.27 -7.28 6.80
N ARG A 59 -7.26 -8.57 6.50
CA ARG A 59 -8.15 -9.16 5.51
C ARG A 59 -9.46 -9.54 6.19
N LEU A 60 -10.53 -8.90 5.75
CA LEU A 60 -11.89 -9.21 6.17
C LEU A 60 -12.54 -10.05 5.09
N THR A 61 -12.91 -11.29 5.41
CA THR A 61 -13.52 -12.23 4.46
C THR A 61 -14.92 -12.59 4.93
N ILE A 62 -15.89 -12.62 4.02
CA ILE A 62 -17.22 -13.20 4.25
C ILE A 62 -17.49 -14.30 3.23
N ASP A 63 -17.91 -15.46 3.74
CA ASP A 63 -18.38 -16.61 2.97
C ASP A 63 -19.89 -16.76 3.20
N LEU A 64 -20.64 -16.31 2.19
CA LEU A 64 -22.11 -16.32 2.23
C LEU A 64 -22.69 -17.73 2.05
N GLU A 65 -21.92 -18.68 1.52
CA GLU A 65 -22.39 -20.06 1.35
C GLU A 65 -22.44 -20.78 2.69
N ASN A 66 -21.38 -20.61 3.47
CA ASN A 66 -21.21 -21.27 4.76
C ASN A 66 -21.65 -20.42 5.95
N ASN A 67 -22.13 -19.19 5.71
CA ASN A 67 -22.47 -18.20 6.74
C ASN A 67 -21.31 -17.98 7.73
N LYS A 68 -20.12 -17.78 7.16
CA LYS A 68 -18.88 -17.58 7.90
C LYS A 68 -18.28 -16.20 7.63
N ALA A 69 -17.65 -15.63 8.62
CA ALA A 69 -16.78 -14.47 8.48
C ALA A 69 -15.41 -14.76 9.09
N TYR A 70 -14.37 -14.16 8.53
CA TYR A 70 -12.99 -14.27 9.00
C TYR A 70 -12.38 -12.88 9.12
N VAL A 71 -11.76 -12.62 10.26
CA VAL A 71 -11.12 -11.35 10.60
C VAL A 71 -9.67 -11.65 10.88
N GLN A 72 -8.79 -11.36 9.93
CA GLN A 72 -7.43 -11.88 9.94
C GLN A 72 -6.43 -10.76 9.74
N GLN A 73 -5.47 -10.61 10.65
CA GLN A 73 -4.39 -9.64 10.48
C GLN A 73 -3.45 -10.14 9.37
N LYS A 74 -3.65 -9.62 8.17
CA LYS A 74 -3.04 -10.08 6.91
C LYS A 74 -2.84 -8.87 6.01
N GLN A 75 -1.73 -8.85 5.29
CA GLN A 75 -1.37 -7.80 4.36
C GLN A 75 -0.73 -8.44 3.13
N VAL A 76 -0.91 -7.82 1.96
CA VAL A 76 -0.20 -8.24 0.75
C VAL A 76 1.25 -7.73 0.80
N GLY A 77 2.20 -8.65 0.59
CA GLY A 77 3.61 -8.38 0.40
C GLY A 77 4.15 -9.10 -0.85
N LEU A 78 5.47 -9.16 -0.97
CA LEU A 78 6.16 -9.90 -2.05
C LEU A 78 6.78 -11.19 -1.50
N VAL A 79 6.61 -12.30 -2.22
CA VAL A 79 7.29 -13.57 -1.96
C VAL A 79 7.96 -14.03 -3.25
N GLY A 80 9.24 -14.38 -3.21
CA GLY A 80 10.00 -14.71 -4.42
C GLY A 80 11.49 -14.89 -4.20
N SER A 81 12.26 -14.94 -5.30
CA SER A 81 13.73 -15.06 -5.27
C SER A 81 14.43 -13.83 -4.67
N LEU A 82 13.74 -12.69 -4.63
CA LEU A 82 14.22 -11.43 -4.06
C LEU A 82 14.40 -11.47 -2.53
N GLN A 83 13.78 -12.42 -1.83
CA GLN A 83 13.90 -12.54 -0.37
C GLN A 83 15.27 -13.10 0.00
N THR A 84 15.96 -12.46 0.96
CA THR A 84 17.24 -12.94 1.49
C THR A 84 17.33 -12.68 2.99
N PRO A 85 17.54 -13.71 3.83
CA PRO A 85 17.41 -15.14 3.54
C PRO A 85 15.94 -15.53 3.25
N GLY A 86 15.69 -16.79 2.89
CA GLY A 86 14.31 -17.31 2.80
C GLY A 86 13.60 -17.02 1.47
N GLN A 87 14.28 -17.26 0.33
CA GLN A 87 13.65 -17.22 -0.99
C GLN A 87 12.39 -18.09 -1.02
N TRP A 88 11.32 -17.56 -1.63
CA TRP A 88 10.02 -18.25 -1.72
C TRP A 88 9.39 -18.64 -0.38
N ASP A 89 9.76 -17.96 0.72
CA ASP A 89 9.18 -18.17 2.03
C ASP A 89 7.89 -17.34 2.20
N PRO A 90 6.71 -17.98 2.16
CA PRO A 90 5.43 -17.29 2.34
C PRO A 90 5.18 -16.89 3.79
N SER A 91 5.96 -17.38 4.76
CA SER A 91 5.83 -17.04 6.18
C SER A 91 6.45 -15.68 6.51
N ALA A 92 7.33 -15.17 5.63
CA ALA A 92 7.97 -13.88 5.76
C ALA A 92 7.89 -13.02 4.46
N PRO A 93 6.70 -12.68 3.94
CA PRO A 93 6.58 -11.79 2.79
C PRO A 93 7.26 -10.44 3.05
N LEU A 94 7.87 -9.85 2.02
CA LEU A 94 8.35 -8.48 2.11
C LEU A 94 7.15 -7.54 2.09
N TYR A 95 6.84 -6.94 3.23
CA TYR A 95 5.73 -6.00 3.37
C TYR A 95 6.15 -4.57 3.06
N GLY A 96 5.19 -3.81 2.56
CA GLY A 96 5.31 -2.39 2.30
C GLY A 96 4.20 -1.59 2.96
N GLY A 97 3.85 -0.44 2.37
CA GLY A 97 2.79 0.42 2.86
C GLY A 97 1.41 0.06 2.32
N MET A 98 0.38 0.31 3.13
CA MET A 98 -1.02 0.30 2.68
C MET A 98 -1.41 1.72 2.25
N ALA A 99 -1.44 1.96 0.96
CA ALA A 99 -1.76 3.26 0.38
C ALA A 99 -3.25 3.59 0.35
N GLY A 100 -4.08 2.56 0.46
CA GLY A 100 -5.53 2.68 0.51
C GLY A 100 -6.16 1.31 0.70
N ARG A 101 -7.48 1.28 0.92
CA ARG A 101 -8.23 0.02 0.94
C ARG A 101 -7.93 -0.77 -0.33
N ASN A 102 -7.54 -2.03 -0.17
CA ASN A 102 -7.11 -2.90 -1.27
C ASN A 102 -5.96 -2.34 -2.15
N ARG A 103 -5.05 -1.53 -1.60
CA ARG A 103 -3.92 -0.99 -2.36
C ARG A 103 -2.64 -0.98 -1.53
N PHE A 104 -1.62 -1.70 -2.00
CA PHE A 104 -0.34 -1.84 -1.32
C PHE A 104 0.81 -1.45 -2.24
N ILE A 105 1.88 -0.94 -1.64
CA ILE A 105 3.10 -0.55 -2.31
C ILE A 105 4.29 -1.12 -1.55
N VAL A 106 5.11 -1.93 -2.22
CA VAL A 106 6.30 -2.55 -1.65
C VAL A 106 7.53 -2.02 -2.37
N ILE A 107 8.50 -1.51 -1.60
CA ILE A 107 9.83 -1.15 -2.11
C ILE A 107 10.79 -2.25 -1.72
N ALA A 108 11.34 -2.95 -2.72
CA ALA A 108 12.23 -4.09 -2.48
C ALA A 108 13.50 -4.00 -3.33
N PRO A 109 14.65 -4.47 -2.80
CA PRO A 109 15.78 -4.81 -3.67
C PRO A 109 15.33 -5.94 -4.60
N MET A 110 15.58 -5.78 -5.89
CA MET A 110 15.12 -6.71 -6.92
C MET A 110 16.05 -6.62 -8.12
N SER A 111 16.80 -7.68 -8.42
CA SER A 111 17.61 -7.80 -9.63
C SER A 111 16.72 -8.02 -10.86
N ALA A 112 17.30 -7.92 -12.07
CA ALA A 112 16.58 -8.19 -13.32
C ALA A 112 16.15 -9.66 -13.46
N THR A 113 16.84 -10.58 -12.77
CA THR A 113 16.52 -12.02 -12.77
C THR A 113 15.55 -12.41 -11.67
N ASP A 114 15.22 -11.50 -10.75
CA ASP A 114 14.30 -11.83 -9.68
C ASP A 114 12.88 -12.01 -10.17
N ILE A 115 12.24 -13.03 -9.59
CA ILE A 115 10.86 -13.41 -9.85
C ILE A 115 10.09 -13.52 -8.54
N PHE A 116 8.82 -13.15 -8.55
CA PHE A 116 8.01 -13.09 -7.34
C PHE A 116 6.51 -13.26 -7.62
N LYS A 117 5.74 -13.41 -6.54
CA LYS A 117 4.29 -13.26 -6.48
C LYS A 117 3.93 -12.25 -5.40
N PHE A 118 2.80 -11.58 -5.57
CA PHE A 118 2.16 -10.92 -4.43
C PHE A 118 1.51 -11.98 -3.55
N HIS A 119 1.63 -11.88 -2.24
CA HIS A 119 1.22 -12.94 -1.31
C HIS A 119 0.85 -12.36 0.05
N ASP A 120 -0.18 -12.90 0.72
CA ASP A 120 -0.64 -12.44 2.05
C ASP A 120 -0.31 -13.37 3.24
N GLY A 121 0.55 -14.35 2.97
CA GLY A 121 1.16 -15.29 3.92
C GLY A 121 0.17 -16.23 4.61
N PRO A 122 0.59 -17.02 5.60
CA PRO A 122 1.96 -17.42 5.89
C PRO A 122 2.38 -18.69 5.14
N ALA A 123 1.53 -19.25 4.26
CA ALA A 123 1.75 -20.55 3.62
C ALA A 123 1.22 -20.58 2.18
N TRP A 124 1.72 -21.51 1.38
CA TRP A 124 1.19 -21.84 0.04
C TRP A 124 -0.06 -22.72 0.16
N ASP A 125 -1.10 -22.19 0.80
CA ASP A 125 -2.38 -22.85 1.01
C ASP A 125 -3.50 -21.82 0.80
N ASN A 126 -4.36 -22.03 -0.19
CA ASN A 126 -5.57 -21.26 -0.47
C ASN A 126 -6.82 -22.15 -0.48
N SER A 127 -6.74 -23.34 0.14
CA SER A 127 -7.80 -24.36 0.10
C SER A 127 -9.11 -23.94 0.77
N ALA A 128 -9.08 -22.92 1.63
CA ALA A 128 -10.25 -22.39 2.31
C ALA A 128 -10.22 -20.84 2.42
N PRO A 129 -11.36 -20.18 2.67
CA PRO A 129 -11.46 -18.71 2.70
C PRO A 129 -10.56 -18.02 3.73
N ASP A 130 -10.20 -18.70 4.82
CA ASP A 130 -9.30 -18.23 5.86
C ASP A 130 -7.81 -18.50 5.58
N LYS A 131 -7.49 -19.17 4.47
CA LYS A 131 -6.10 -19.47 4.10
C LYS A 131 -5.47 -18.35 3.28
N ALA A 132 -4.22 -18.50 2.88
CA ALA A 132 -3.48 -17.47 2.17
C ALA A 132 -4.12 -17.14 0.81
N ARG A 133 -3.78 -15.96 0.30
CA ARG A 133 -4.08 -15.50 -1.06
C ARG A 133 -2.78 -15.06 -1.71
N TRP A 134 -2.67 -15.34 -3.00
CA TRP A 134 -1.54 -14.90 -3.78
C TRP A 134 -1.90 -14.66 -5.23
N TRP A 135 -1.05 -13.88 -5.88
CA TRP A 135 -1.28 -13.40 -7.23
C TRP A 135 -0.01 -13.55 -8.06
N GLY A 136 -0.17 -14.26 -9.17
CA GLY A 136 0.81 -14.30 -10.26
C GLY A 136 0.41 -13.33 -11.37
N LYS A 137 1.20 -13.33 -12.44
CA LYS A 137 0.93 -12.58 -13.65
C LYS A 137 -0.37 -13.07 -14.31
N GLY A 138 -1.27 -12.14 -14.60
CA GLY A 138 -2.48 -12.40 -15.37
C GLY A 138 -2.23 -12.50 -16.88
N SER A 139 -3.25 -12.87 -17.64
CA SER A 139 -3.16 -13.03 -19.09
C SER A 139 -2.98 -11.71 -19.85
N ALA A 140 -3.44 -10.59 -19.28
CA ALA A 140 -3.23 -9.26 -19.81
C ALA A 140 -2.12 -8.52 -19.04
N THR A 141 -1.38 -7.65 -19.75
CA THR A 141 -0.32 -6.82 -19.14
C THR A 141 -0.87 -6.00 -17.96
N GLY A 142 -0.15 -6.00 -16.85
CA GLY A 142 -0.53 -5.27 -15.63
C GLY A 142 -1.71 -5.88 -14.87
N THR A 143 -2.26 -7.02 -15.30
CA THR A 143 -3.29 -7.75 -14.55
C THR A 143 -2.69 -8.86 -13.71
N LEU A 144 -3.38 -9.23 -12.64
CA LEU A 144 -3.01 -10.30 -11.74
C LEU A 144 -4.01 -11.45 -11.85
N ASP A 145 -3.49 -12.68 -11.89
CA ASP A 145 -4.31 -13.88 -11.72
C ASP A 145 -4.50 -14.15 -10.23
N THR A 146 -5.75 -14.18 -9.79
CA THR A 146 -6.11 -14.35 -8.37
C THR A 146 -6.06 -15.81 -7.99
N ASP A 147 -5.55 -16.10 -6.79
CA ASP A 147 -5.43 -17.45 -6.27
C ASP A 147 -4.46 -18.34 -7.05
N GLY A 148 -3.53 -17.71 -7.77
CA GLY A 148 -2.18 -18.26 -7.83
C GLY A 148 -1.79 -19.15 -8.99
N ASN A 149 -2.67 -19.35 -9.97
CA ASN A 149 -2.38 -20.18 -11.14
C ASN A 149 -1.51 -19.44 -12.17
N GLY A 150 -1.52 -18.10 -12.16
CA GLY A 150 -0.68 -17.30 -13.03
C GLY A 150 0.82 -17.46 -12.78
N ASP A 151 1.60 -17.20 -13.81
CA ASP A 151 3.06 -17.28 -13.78
C ASP A 151 3.68 -16.32 -12.76
N ASN A 152 4.96 -16.51 -12.46
CA ASN A 152 5.70 -15.56 -11.64
C ASN A 152 5.86 -14.21 -12.37
N ILE A 153 5.89 -13.13 -11.60
CA ILE A 153 6.16 -11.78 -12.09
C ILE A 153 7.67 -11.58 -12.12
N THR A 154 8.20 -11.03 -13.21
CA THR A 154 9.64 -10.73 -13.38
C THR A 154 9.88 -9.23 -13.29
N ASN A 155 11.02 -8.81 -12.76
CA ASN A 155 11.44 -7.41 -12.81
C ASN A 155 11.72 -6.93 -14.24
N THR A 156 10.77 -6.21 -14.83
CA THR A 156 10.92 -5.61 -16.16
C THR A 156 11.43 -4.16 -16.13
N THR A 157 11.69 -3.59 -14.95
CA THR A 157 12.08 -2.18 -14.81
C THR A 157 13.56 -1.94 -15.10
N GLY A 158 14.39 -2.99 -15.03
CA GLY A 158 15.85 -2.89 -15.12
C GLY A 158 16.53 -2.27 -13.89
N ALA A 159 15.78 -1.80 -12.90
CA ALA A 159 16.32 -1.24 -11.67
C ALA A 159 16.67 -2.33 -10.64
N THR A 160 17.61 -2.04 -9.75
CA THR A 160 18.01 -2.92 -8.63
C THR A 160 17.14 -2.72 -7.38
N ARG A 161 16.28 -1.69 -7.39
CA ARG A 161 15.27 -1.43 -6.37
C ARG A 161 13.98 -1.03 -7.08
N VAL A 162 12.92 -1.76 -6.78
CA VAL A 162 11.65 -1.67 -7.49
C VAL A 162 10.55 -1.29 -6.52
N ARG A 163 9.65 -0.41 -6.99
CA ARG A 163 8.35 -0.16 -6.41
C ARG A 163 7.34 -1.07 -7.09
N ALA A 164 6.83 -2.05 -6.37
CA ALA A 164 5.79 -2.95 -6.83
C ALA A 164 4.46 -2.58 -6.14
N ILE A 165 3.44 -2.29 -6.93
CA ILE A 165 2.12 -1.88 -6.44
C ILE A 165 1.13 -2.99 -6.72
N TRP A 166 0.42 -3.44 -5.69
CA TRP A 166 -0.74 -4.31 -5.82
C TRP A 166 -2.01 -3.47 -5.67
N ASP A 167 -2.94 -3.62 -6.62
CA ASP A 167 -4.15 -2.81 -6.68
C ASP A 167 -5.38 -3.70 -6.94
N ALA A 168 -6.18 -3.93 -5.91
CA ALA A 168 -7.49 -4.57 -5.99
C ALA A 168 -8.61 -3.60 -5.59
N THR A 169 -8.44 -2.31 -5.88
CA THR A 169 -9.52 -1.32 -5.72
C THR A 169 -10.73 -1.69 -6.58
N ASP A 170 -10.48 -2.27 -7.77
CA ASP A 170 -11.43 -3.09 -8.51
C ASP A 170 -11.19 -4.59 -8.22
N PRO A 171 -12.01 -5.24 -7.37
CA PRO A 171 -11.83 -6.64 -7.02
C PRO A 171 -12.15 -7.61 -8.18
N GLN A 172 -12.78 -7.15 -9.26
CA GLN A 172 -13.04 -7.98 -10.44
C GLN A 172 -11.84 -8.01 -11.40
N GLN A 173 -10.95 -7.02 -11.29
CA GLN A 173 -9.77 -6.91 -12.14
C GLN A 173 -8.58 -6.42 -11.30
N VAL A 174 -8.02 -7.32 -10.51
CA VAL A 174 -6.82 -7.04 -9.72
C VAL A 174 -5.65 -6.74 -10.66
N LYS A 175 -4.93 -5.65 -10.36
CA LYS A 175 -3.83 -5.12 -11.17
C LYS A 175 -2.56 -5.01 -10.35
N TYR A 176 -1.46 -4.88 -11.08
CA TYR A 176 -0.20 -4.47 -10.53
C TYR A 176 0.49 -3.45 -11.42
N ASP A 177 1.34 -2.63 -10.81
CA ASP A 177 2.26 -1.75 -11.50
C ASP A 177 3.66 -1.89 -10.91
N MET A 178 4.68 -1.62 -11.73
CA MET A 178 6.07 -1.62 -11.30
C MET A 178 6.81 -0.43 -11.87
N SER A 179 7.55 0.24 -11.00
CA SER A 179 8.41 1.36 -11.39
C SER A 179 9.77 1.26 -10.70
N ALA A 180 10.79 1.88 -11.30
CA ALA A 180 12.07 2.01 -10.65
C ALA A 180 11.91 2.86 -9.37
N ALA A 181 12.51 2.41 -8.28
CA ALA A 181 12.65 3.18 -7.05
C ALA A 181 14.11 3.59 -6.85
N ALA A 182 14.83 3.90 -7.93
CA ALA A 182 16.27 4.18 -7.92
C ALA A 182 16.62 5.54 -7.30
N GLN A 183 15.73 6.53 -7.45
CA GLN A 183 15.91 7.89 -6.94
C GLN A 183 14.57 8.47 -6.47
N MET A 184 14.65 9.53 -5.68
CA MET A 184 13.54 10.39 -5.29
C MET A 184 14.04 11.82 -5.24
N ARG A 185 13.30 12.77 -5.81
CA ARG A 185 13.65 14.20 -5.85
C ARG A 185 12.58 15.06 -5.22
N VAL A 186 12.98 16.18 -4.64
CA VAL A 186 12.05 17.24 -4.22
C VAL A 186 11.98 18.27 -5.33
N VAL A 187 10.82 18.45 -5.94
CA VAL A 187 10.60 19.33 -7.10
C VAL A 187 9.58 20.41 -6.73
N GLY A 188 9.80 21.67 -7.06
CA GLY A 188 8.82 22.73 -6.80
C GLY A 188 9.43 24.12 -6.68
N ASP A 189 8.64 25.12 -6.30
CA ASP A 189 9.08 26.50 -6.09
C ASP A 189 9.42 26.82 -4.63
N GLY A 190 9.33 25.81 -3.75
CA GLY A 190 9.54 25.96 -2.31
C GLY A 190 10.95 25.78 -1.80
N MET A 191 11.96 25.72 -2.66
CA MET A 191 13.36 25.49 -2.27
C MET A 191 14.23 26.69 -2.64
N GLN A 192 15.08 27.14 -1.73
CA GLN A 192 16.01 28.24 -2.01
C GLN A 192 17.18 27.76 -2.88
N GLY A 193 17.53 28.53 -3.93
CA GLY A 193 18.69 28.26 -4.78
C GLY A 193 18.49 27.12 -5.79
N VAL A 194 17.25 26.67 -6.00
CA VAL A 194 16.88 25.60 -6.94
C VAL A 194 15.93 26.19 -7.99
N ASN A 195 16.09 25.81 -9.25
CA ASN A 195 15.16 26.19 -10.31
C ASN A 195 13.75 25.63 -10.02
N ALA A 196 12.75 26.49 -10.07
CA ALA A 196 11.37 26.07 -9.81
C ALA A 196 10.88 25.11 -10.90
N TRP A 197 10.22 24.02 -10.49
CA TRP A 197 9.55 23.06 -11.38
C TRP A 197 10.47 22.43 -12.44
N ASP A 198 11.75 22.24 -12.10
CA ASP A 198 12.76 21.61 -12.96
C ASP A 198 13.22 20.27 -12.33
N PRO A 199 12.58 19.13 -12.68
CA PRO A 199 12.97 17.81 -12.19
C PRO A 199 14.45 17.46 -12.36
N GLY A 200 15.06 17.88 -13.48
CA GLY A 200 16.45 17.53 -13.81
C GLY A 200 17.45 18.22 -12.90
N ALA A 201 17.17 19.47 -12.53
CA ALA A 201 18.00 20.25 -11.60
C ALA A 201 17.59 20.09 -10.12
N SER A 202 16.48 19.39 -9.83
CA SER A 202 15.93 19.28 -8.48
C SER A 202 16.76 18.40 -7.55
N PRO A 203 16.90 18.74 -6.25
CA PRO A 203 17.68 17.97 -5.29
C PRO A 203 17.21 16.52 -5.16
N GLN A 204 18.17 15.59 -5.13
CA GLN A 204 17.93 14.16 -4.90
C GLN A 204 18.02 13.82 -3.42
N MET A 205 17.04 13.05 -2.94
CA MET A 205 16.99 12.53 -1.57
C MET A 205 17.88 11.29 -1.41
N THR A 206 18.40 11.11 -0.19
CA THR A 206 19.16 9.92 0.21
C THR A 206 18.19 8.80 0.58
N TYR A 207 18.39 7.59 0.03
CA TYR A 207 17.63 6.41 0.43
C TYR A 207 18.14 5.88 1.76
N MET A 208 17.25 5.77 2.74
CA MET A 208 17.56 5.36 4.12
C MET A 208 17.19 3.89 4.40
N GLY A 209 16.70 3.15 3.38
CA GLY A 209 16.19 1.80 3.56
C GLY A 209 14.68 1.76 3.83
N ASN A 210 14.06 0.60 3.59
CA ASN A 210 12.63 0.33 3.81
C ASN A 210 11.69 1.42 3.27
N GLY A 211 11.91 1.90 2.04
CA GLY A 211 11.06 2.92 1.41
C GLY A 211 11.18 4.34 1.99
N LYS A 212 12.19 4.61 2.84
CA LYS A 212 12.43 5.94 3.40
C LYS A 212 13.46 6.73 2.59
N TRP A 213 13.15 7.99 2.35
CA TRP A 213 13.99 8.96 1.65
C TRP A 213 14.14 10.21 2.49
N GLN A 214 15.35 10.76 2.61
CA GLN A 214 15.63 11.91 3.44
C GLN A 214 16.49 12.96 2.73
N ILE A 215 16.19 14.24 2.98
CA ILE A 215 17.02 15.37 2.55
C ILE A 215 16.85 16.55 3.51
N THR A 216 17.89 17.37 3.65
CA THR A 216 17.79 18.66 4.34
C THR A 216 17.91 19.78 3.32
N LEU A 217 16.93 20.70 3.32
CA LEU A 217 16.83 21.81 2.36
C LEU A 217 16.41 23.08 3.08
N THR A 218 16.83 24.23 2.55
CA THR A 218 16.22 25.51 2.94
C THR A 218 14.91 25.69 2.18
N LEU A 219 13.78 25.60 2.89
CA LEU A 219 12.45 25.77 2.32
C LEU A 219 11.99 27.22 2.45
N VAL A 220 11.33 27.71 1.41
CA VAL A 220 10.68 29.04 1.37
C VAL A 220 9.26 28.92 1.90
N ALA A 221 8.83 29.86 2.74
CA ALA A 221 7.53 29.81 3.41
C ALA A 221 6.32 29.68 2.46
N ASN A 222 5.38 28.78 2.80
CA ASN A 222 4.06 28.60 2.16
C ASN A 222 4.08 28.33 0.64
N LYS A 223 5.21 27.83 0.13
CA LYS A 223 5.41 27.44 -1.26
C LYS A 223 5.08 25.97 -1.49
N GLU A 224 5.27 25.49 -2.71
CA GLU A 224 4.90 24.14 -3.12
C GLU A 224 6.10 23.28 -3.44
N ILE A 225 6.00 22.01 -3.05
CA ILE A 225 6.91 20.93 -3.41
C ILE A 225 6.13 19.66 -3.75
N LYS A 226 6.76 18.80 -4.56
CA LYS A 226 6.32 17.46 -4.95
C LYS A 226 7.49 16.49 -4.81
N PHE A 227 7.21 15.20 -4.66
CA PHE A 227 8.24 14.17 -4.63
C PHE A 227 8.16 13.33 -5.90
N LEU A 228 9.24 13.27 -6.67
CA LEU A 228 9.28 12.62 -7.98
C LEU A 228 10.34 11.51 -7.99
N ALA A 229 9.96 10.30 -8.37
CA ALA A 229 10.83 9.12 -8.44
C ALA A 229 11.63 9.08 -9.76
N GLY A 230 12.22 10.21 -10.14
CA GLY A 230 12.91 10.41 -11.41
C GLY A 230 13.41 11.84 -11.56
N ASP A 231 14.09 12.12 -12.67
CA ASP A 231 14.64 13.43 -13.04
C ASP A 231 13.89 14.09 -14.22
N ALA A 232 12.75 13.52 -14.60
CA ALA A 232 11.89 14.03 -15.67
C ALA A 232 10.41 13.85 -15.31
N TRP A 233 9.58 14.76 -15.83
CA TRP A 233 8.12 14.64 -15.72
C TRP A 233 7.62 13.34 -16.35
N GLY A 234 6.54 12.79 -15.79
CA GLY A 234 6.01 11.48 -16.15
C GLY A 234 6.60 10.31 -15.35
N ALA A 235 7.65 10.54 -14.55
CA ALA A 235 8.04 9.60 -13.51
C ALA A 235 6.98 9.57 -12.39
N PHE A 236 6.94 8.45 -11.65
CA PHE A 236 6.04 8.28 -10.51
C PHE A 236 6.25 9.38 -9.46
N ASP A 237 5.17 9.99 -9.00
CA ASP A 237 5.22 11.09 -8.03
C ASP A 237 4.20 10.97 -6.90
N TYR A 238 4.54 11.59 -5.77
CA TYR A 238 3.67 11.69 -4.61
C TYR A 238 3.07 13.08 -4.47
N GLU A 239 1.87 13.09 -3.92
CA GLU A 239 0.98 14.24 -3.77
C GLU A 239 0.45 14.32 -2.34
N ASP A 240 -0.03 15.51 -1.99
CA ASP A 240 -0.52 15.80 -0.67
C ASP A 240 -1.92 15.23 -0.44
N ALA A 241 -2.03 14.34 0.54
CA ALA A 241 -3.32 13.88 1.06
C ALA A 241 -3.80 14.72 2.26
N ALA A 242 -2.95 15.57 2.83
CA ALA A 242 -3.26 16.45 3.96
C ALA A 242 -3.75 17.86 3.55
N THR A 243 -4.14 18.03 2.28
CA THR A 243 -4.87 19.21 1.78
C THR A 243 -4.20 20.56 2.08
N GLY A 244 -2.89 20.67 1.91
CA GLY A 244 -2.14 21.91 2.05
C GLY A 244 -1.64 22.22 3.46
N ALA A 245 -1.57 21.21 4.34
CA ALA A 245 -1.06 21.38 5.70
C ALA A 245 0.39 21.88 5.71
N THR A 246 0.70 22.90 6.52
CA THR A 246 2.04 23.48 6.70
C THR A 246 2.72 23.06 8.01
N THR A 247 2.11 22.10 8.73
CA THR A 247 2.59 21.63 10.04
C THR A 247 3.96 20.95 9.95
N VAL A 248 4.84 21.34 10.87
CA VAL A 248 6.17 20.75 11.07
C VAL A 248 6.09 19.68 12.16
N GLY A 249 6.96 18.67 12.10
CA GLY A 249 7.11 17.65 13.15
C GLY A 249 6.08 16.52 13.15
N SER A 250 5.01 16.65 12.38
CA SER A 250 3.93 15.66 12.30
C SER A 250 3.88 14.99 10.93
N PRO A 251 3.75 13.65 10.86
CA PRO A 251 3.56 12.95 9.60
C PRO A 251 2.28 13.41 8.88
N ARG A 252 2.41 13.73 7.60
CA ARG A 252 1.30 14.05 6.69
C ARG A 252 1.11 12.88 5.72
N ALA A 253 -0.12 12.48 5.46
CA ALA A 253 -0.40 11.38 4.53
C ALA A 253 -0.01 11.75 3.09
N ILE A 254 0.45 10.76 2.31
CA ILE A 254 0.76 10.90 0.89
C ILE A 254 -0.25 10.11 0.03
N ARG A 255 -0.37 10.47 -1.24
CA ARG A 255 -1.12 9.75 -2.28
C ARG A 255 -0.50 9.97 -3.66
N TRP A 256 -1.05 9.37 -4.71
CA TRP A 256 -0.56 9.48 -6.10
C TRP A 256 -1.71 9.33 -7.12
N ASP A 257 -2.80 10.07 -6.91
CA ASP A 257 -4.06 9.93 -7.64
C ASP A 257 -4.47 11.21 -8.41
N GLY A 258 -3.54 12.15 -8.62
CA GLY A 258 -3.76 13.41 -9.36
C GLY A 258 -4.12 14.60 -8.47
N SER A 259 -3.61 14.61 -7.25
CA SER A 259 -3.91 15.53 -6.17
C SER A 259 -2.93 16.71 -6.03
N SER A 260 -3.22 17.62 -5.10
CA SER A 260 -2.44 18.84 -4.88
C SER A 260 -0.98 18.58 -4.47
N ASN A 261 -0.12 19.57 -4.74
CA ASN A 261 1.25 19.61 -4.23
C ASN A 261 1.28 19.82 -2.71
N PHE A 262 2.40 19.45 -2.07
CA PHE A 262 2.61 19.70 -0.65
C PHE A 262 2.96 21.16 -0.41
N LYS A 263 2.40 21.76 0.64
CA LYS A 263 2.88 23.06 1.13
C LYS A 263 4.15 22.90 1.97
N THR A 264 5.10 23.82 1.79
CA THR A 264 6.22 24.00 2.71
C THR A 264 5.75 24.68 4.01
N PRO A 265 6.56 24.65 5.09
CA PRO A 265 6.21 25.29 6.35
C PRO A 265 5.90 26.78 6.23
N ALA A 266 5.21 27.34 7.23
CA ALA A 266 4.84 28.75 7.24
C ALA A 266 6.01 29.72 7.44
N THR A 267 7.19 29.20 7.82
CA THR A 267 8.42 29.98 8.04
C THR A 267 9.50 29.47 7.11
N THR A 268 10.26 30.40 6.51
CA THR A 268 11.44 30.04 5.72
C THR A 268 12.54 29.56 6.66
N GLY A 269 13.19 28.44 6.33
CA GLY A 269 14.21 27.86 7.20
C GLY A 269 14.82 26.58 6.63
N SER A 270 15.83 26.06 7.33
CA SER A 270 16.43 24.75 7.02
C SER A 270 15.59 23.65 7.66
N TYR A 271 15.08 22.73 6.85
CA TYR A 271 14.22 21.63 7.29
C TYR A 271 14.75 20.28 6.81
N THR A 272 14.58 19.25 7.64
CA THR A 272 14.79 17.86 7.25
C THR A 272 13.47 17.25 6.82
N ILE A 273 13.41 16.84 5.56
CA ILE A 273 12.25 16.22 4.94
C ILE A 273 12.48 14.71 4.92
N THR A 274 11.52 13.94 5.42
CA THR A 274 11.51 12.47 5.31
C THR A 274 10.24 12.05 4.59
N LEU A 275 10.38 11.44 3.42
CA LEU A 275 9.31 10.73 2.72
C LEU A 275 9.40 9.25 3.07
N ASP A 276 8.31 8.66 3.51
CA ASP A 276 8.22 7.27 3.96
C ASP A 276 7.15 6.52 3.17
N GLU A 277 7.56 5.81 2.12
CA GLU A 277 6.68 4.99 1.28
C GLU A 277 6.14 3.76 2.03
N HIS A 278 6.77 3.34 3.12
CA HIS A 278 6.26 2.23 3.92
C HIS A 278 5.12 2.70 4.85
N ASN A 279 5.31 3.83 5.52
CA ASN A 279 4.28 4.40 6.39
C ASN A 279 3.26 5.27 5.66
N GLN A 280 3.47 5.52 4.36
CA GLN A 280 2.60 6.35 3.52
C GLN A 280 2.50 7.80 4.02
N THR A 281 3.65 8.36 4.41
CA THR A 281 3.72 9.71 4.98
C THR A 281 4.91 10.51 4.49
N VAL A 282 4.81 11.83 4.69
CA VAL A 282 5.92 12.77 4.65
C VAL A 282 5.97 13.56 5.96
N THR A 283 7.16 13.75 6.51
CA THR A 283 7.40 14.62 7.66
C THR A 283 8.42 15.69 7.29
N ILE A 284 8.14 16.95 7.66
CA ILE A 284 9.08 18.07 7.56
C ILE A 284 9.41 18.51 8.99
N ASN A 285 10.69 18.52 9.35
CA ASN A 285 11.19 18.86 10.70
C ASN A 285 12.13 20.06 10.66
#